data_AF-A0A1V9Y4T2-F1
#
_entry.id   AF-A0A1V9Y4T2-F1
#
_cell.length_a   1.000
_cell.length_b   1.000
_cell.length_c   1.000
_cell.angle_alpha   90.00
_cell.angle_beta   90.00
_cell.angle_gamma   90.00
#
_symmetry.space_group_name_H-M   'P 1'
#
loop_
_entity.id
_entity.type
_entity.pdbx_description
1 polymer ?
#
loop_
_entity_poly.entity_id
_entity_poly.type
_entity_poly.pdbx_seq_one_letter_code
_entity_poly.pdbx_strand_id
1 'polypeptide(L)'
;MLWVHIVVGLYVIVAFGACGVVIVRLRRQHRPDAVFQFASSLPFSFQLTFRVSMLILSCGILVREAHALGVEVATDYTEWSFLLLTTYFLLATAYQIVFHRARFEPVLVPASAPLLNTLFDVSWTTSLWAIVLYWTAQTKRDWNWHSYAHHGATAVVCLIEFIGNHFLVQPSSAAFALLLPAVFIIVTWVGHGTWLHGVWPYPFMNMETAAASVWYLGFFMGHGAAFVIVLGFSRLKETYLHVHKTHKVPAPATSFQYSAPSMYYVHLFFRLGTLFLYFGVTVAQAGNLGVKMLSYYTVWNFLLQAVYFIWAIKYQLSTFGSRKGLVAVSREGCVLNAFFDICFANSILVIIIYWGLLYNPKMLWYSYIQHGGNTLLLLLDFWGNRFVVQTRSVVAVLLFPTIYGVFVWISNVTWLDGWWPYYFLKTDEPTAPLWVLGVFAGHFAAFAVALGISTIKVKLTPQLCPVVEEPQAPVLHGAAVSMV
;
A
#
# COMPACT_ATOMS: atom_id res chain seq x y z
N MET A 1 17.18 -28.58 -31.40
CA MET A 1 18.06 -27.65 -30.64
C MET A 1 18.24 -26.30 -31.35
N LEU A 2 18.52 -26.29 -32.66
CA LEU A 2 18.58 -25.05 -33.47
C LEU A 2 17.35 -24.14 -33.28
N TRP A 3 16.14 -24.71 -33.27
CA TRP A 3 14.91 -23.95 -33.09
C TRP A 3 14.83 -23.20 -31.73
N VAL A 4 15.36 -23.80 -30.65
CA VAL A 4 15.38 -23.18 -29.31
C VAL A 4 16.21 -21.90 -29.35
N HIS A 5 17.40 -21.98 -29.98
CA HIS A 5 18.29 -20.84 -30.16
C HIS A 5 17.66 -19.75 -31.03
N ILE A 6 16.92 -20.12 -32.09
CA ILE A 6 16.18 -19.18 -32.94
C ILE A 6 15.10 -18.46 -32.12
N VAL A 7 14.30 -19.18 -31.34
CA VAL A 7 13.22 -18.57 -30.53
C VAL A 7 13.78 -17.59 -29.50
N VAL A 8 14.82 -17.99 -28.75
CA VAL A 8 15.42 -17.12 -27.74
C VAL A 8 16.16 -15.94 -28.37
N GLY A 9 16.90 -16.18 -29.46
CA GLY A 9 17.55 -15.12 -30.23
C GLY A 9 16.55 -14.10 -30.77
N LEU A 10 15.43 -14.57 -31.33
CA LEU A 10 14.35 -13.70 -31.81
C LEU A 10 13.75 -12.89 -30.66
N TYR A 11 13.51 -13.52 -29.51
CA TYR A 11 13.01 -12.83 -28.32
C TYR A 11 13.93 -11.68 -27.91
N VAL A 12 15.23 -11.95 -27.76
CA VAL A 12 16.23 -10.93 -27.40
C VAL A 12 16.26 -9.80 -28.43
N ILE A 13 16.31 -10.14 -29.72
CA ILE A 13 16.33 -9.14 -30.81
C ILE A 13 15.08 -8.26 -30.77
N VAL A 14 13.89 -8.85 -30.58
CA VAL A 14 12.61 -8.12 -30.51
C VAL A 14 12.59 -7.20 -29.28
N ALA A 15 13.02 -7.67 -28.11
CA ALA A 15 13.04 -6.86 -26.89
C ALA A 15 13.97 -5.64 -27.02
N PHE A 16 15.20 -5.85 -27.49
CA PHE A 16 16.17 -4.76 -27.70
C PHE A 16 15.74 -3.82 -28.84
N GLY A 17 15.24 -4.35 -29.95
CA GLY A 17 14.73 -3.56 -31.07
C GLY A 17 13.55 -2.68 -30.67
N ALA A 18 12.58 -3.24 -29.94
CA ALA A 18 11.44 -2.48 -29.41
C ALA A 18 11.90 -1.37 -28.46
N CYS A 19 12.85 -1.64 -27.56
CA CYS A 19 13.42 -0.62 -26.68
C CYS A 19 14.14 0.49 -27.45
N GLY A 20 14.95 0.14 -28.45
CA GLY A 20 15.63 1.11 -29.30
C GLY A 20 14.63 2.03 -30.01
N VAL A 21 13.56 1.48 -30.58
CA VAL A 21 12.47 2.26 -31.20
C VAL A 21 11.81 3.18 -30.18
N VAL A 22 11.51 2.71 -28.97
CA VAL A 22 10.91 3.53 -27.91
C VAL A 22 11.87 4.65 -27.47
N ILE A 23 13.16 4.38 -27.26
CA ILE A 23 14.16 5.40 -26.90
C ILE A 23 14.24 6.49 -27.98
N VAL A 24 14.29 6.10 -29.26
CA VAL A 24 14.31 7.07 -30.38
C VAL A 24 13.02 7.89 -30.40
N ARG A 25 11.86 7.27 -30.19
CA ARG A 25 10.58 7.98 -30.11
C ARG A 25 10.52 8.94 -28.92
N LEU A 26 10.98 8.53 -27.74
CA LEU A 26 11.03 9.36 -26.54
C LEU A 26 11.98 10.55 -26.71
N ARG A 27 13.12 10.37 -27.41
CA ARG A 27 14.03 11.47 -27.74
C ARG A 27 13.42 12.47 -28.73
N ARG A 28 12.58 12.00 -29.68
CA ARG A 28 11.96 12.84 -30.71
C ARG A 28 10.69 13.55 -30.24
N GLN A 29 9.93 12.94 -29.33
CA GLN A 29 8.72 13.54 -28.79
C GLN A 29 9.08 14.50 -27.64
N HIS A 30 9.15 15.80 -27.94
CA HIS A 30 8.97 16.82 -26.91
C HIS A 30 7.53 16.66 -26.40
N ARG A 31 7.34 16.03 -25.23
CA ARG A 31 6.01 15.87 -24.62
C ARG A 31 5.76 17.00 -23.61
N PRO A 32 5.01 18.05 -23.97
CA PRO A 32 4.48 19.00 -23.00
C PRO A 32 3.45 18.36 -22.05
N ASP A 33 2.88 17.21 -22.43
CA ASP A 33 1.72 16.60 -21.74
C ASP A 33 2.11 15.48 -20.75
N ALA A 34 3.40 15.15 -20.64
CA ALA A 34 3.88 14.21 -19.64
C ALA A 34 3.92 14.89 -18.27
N VAL A 35 2.79 15.41 -17.83
CA VAL A 35 2.61 16.06 -16.52
C VAL A 35 2.81 14.97 -15.47
N PHE A 36 4.06 14.82 -15.04
CA PHE A 36 4.40 14.08 -13.84
C PHE A 36 3.93 14.93 -12.66
N GLN A 37 2.63 14.92 -12.44
CA GLN A 37 2.07 15.51 -11.24
C GLN A 37 2.39 14.53 -10.11
N PHE A 38 3.33 14.92 -9.26
CA PHE A 38 3.40 14.49 -7.85
C PHE A 38 2.15 14.93 -7.07
N ALA A 39 0.98 14.91 -7.71
CA ALA A 39 -0.27 14.70 -7.02
C ALA A 39 -0.15 13.31 -6.40
N SER A 40 0.29 13.28 -5.16
CA SER A 40 0.16 12.12 -4.32
C SER A 40 -1.23 12.19 -3.71
N SER A 41 -1.93 11.07 -3.66
CA SER A 41 -3.12 10.95 -2.81
C SER A 41 -2.70 10.97 -1.33
N LEU A 42 -1.42 10.68 -1.04
CA LEU A 42 -0.84 10.65 0.29
C LEU A 42 -0.16 11.98 0.65
N PRO A 43 -0.10 12.32 1.96
CA PRO A 43 0.76 13.39 2.43
C PRO A 43 2.22 13.12 2.02
N PHE A 44 2.92 14.17 1.56
CA PHE A 44 4.33 14.05 1.14
C PHE A 44 5.22 13.39 2.18
N SER A 45 5.07 13.76 3.46
CA SER A 45 5.86 13.19 4.54
C SER A 45 5.65 11.68 4.63
N PHE A 46 4.40 11.23 4.58
CA PHE A 46 4.06 9.81 4.60
C PHE A 46 4.69 9.08 3.42
N GLN A 47 4.55 9.63 2.21
CA GLN A 47 5.11 9.01 1.02
C GLN A 47 6.65 8.97 1.04
N LEU A 48 7.29 10.05 1.50
CA LEU A 48 8.75 10.10 1.63
C LEU A 48 9.22 9.06 2.63
N THR A 49 8.58 9.00 3.80
CA THR A 49 8.88 7.98 4.82
C THR A 49 8.72 6.57 4.25
N PHE A 50 7.62 6.30 3.54
CA PHE A 50 7.39 5.01 2.89
C PHE A 50 8.53 4.65 1.94
N ARG A 51 8.91 5.54 1.03
CA ARG A 51 9.99 5.28 0.06
C ARG A 51 11.35 5.09 0.72
N VAL A 52 11.68 5.90 1.72
CA VAL A 52 12.93 5.75 2.50
C VAL A 52 12.95 4.41 3.22
N SER A 53 11.84 4.02 3.86
CA SER A 53 11.74 2.72 4.53
C SER A 53 11.89 1.57 3.54
N MET A 54 11.23 1.64 2.38
CA MET A 54 11.35 0.60 1.35
C MET A 54 12.76 0.54 0.76
N LEU A 55 13.43 1.68 0.57
CA LEU A 55 14.82 1.73 0.13
C LEU A 55 15.75 1.05 1.14
N ILE A 56 15.64 1.38 2.42
CA ILE A 56 16.48 0.77 3.48
C ILE A 56 16.26 -0.73 3.53
N LEU A 57 14.99 -1.18 3.50
CA LEU A 57 14.65 -2.59 3.55
C LEU A 57 15.16 -3.36 2.32
N SER A 58 14.92 -2.83 1.12
CA SER A 58 15.34 -3.47 -0.13
C SER A 58 16.86 -3.51 -0.27
N CYS A 59 17.58 -2.46 0.14
CA CYS A 59 19.05 -2.49 0.26
C CYS A 59 19.52 -3.55 1.26
N GLY A 60 18.88 -3.64 2.44
CA GLY A 60 19.24 -4.63 3.46
C GLY A 60 19.08 -6.06 2.98
N ILE A 61 17.99 -6.35 2.26
CA ILE A 61 17.75 -7.66 1.64
C ILE A 61 18.82 -7.96 0.58
N LEU A 62 19.05 -7.04 -0.37
CA LEU A 62 20.07 -7.24 -1.41
C LEU A 62 21.47 -7.46 -0.84
N VAL A 63 21.87 -6.72 0.21
CA VAL A 63 23.18 -6.92 0.86
C VAL A 63 23.26 -8.29 1.54
N ARG A 64 22.19 -8.71 2.22
CA ARG A 64 22.12 -10.04 2.85
C ARG A 64 22.25 -11.15 1.81
N GLU A 65 21.48 -11.08 0.72
CA GLU A 65 21.48 -12.11 -0.32
C GLU A 65 22.80 -12.11 -1.11
N ALA A 66 23.36 -10.95 -1.44
CA ALA A 66 24.68 -10.85 -2.06
C ALA A 66 25.79 -11.44 -1.15
N HIS A 67 25.69 -11.25 0.16
CA HIS A 67 26.62 -11.87 1.11
C HIS A 67 26.43 -13.39 1.22
N ALA A 68 25.18 -13.86 1.18
CA ALA A 68 24.85 -15.29 1.32
C ALA A 68 25.18 -16.10 0.07
N LEU A 69 24.89 -15.57 -1.12
CA LEU A 69 25.00 -16.26 -2.41
C LEU A 69 26.27 -15.87 -3.20
N GLY A 70 26.98 -14.81 -2.80
CA GLY A 70 28.14 -14.31 -3.53
C GLY A 70 27.79 -13.93 -4.96
N VAL A 71 28.54 -14.45 -5.95
CA VAL A 71 28.32 -14.18 -7.38
C VAL A 71 27.07 -14.87 -7.91
N GLU A 72 26.59 -15.94 -7.26
CA GLU A 72 25.40 -16.68 -7.68
C GLU A 72 24.12 -15.84 -7.55
N VAL A 73 24.13 -14.78 -6.74
CA VAL A 73 23.03 -13.80 -6.65
C VAL A 73 22.65 -13.23 -8.03
N ALA A 74 23.62 -13.10 -8.94
CA ALA A 74 23.39 -12.60 -10.29
C ALA A 74 22.57 -13.57 -11.16
N THR A 75 22.36 -14.80 -10.70
CA THR A 75 21.60 -15.81 -11.42
C THR A 75 20.16 -15.93 -10.95
N ASP A 76 19.79 -15.34 -9.83
CA ASP A 76 18.41 -15.37 -9.34
C ASP A 76 17.61 -14.20 -9.95
N TYR A 77 16.60 -14.52 -10.76
CA TYR A 77 15.72 -13.53 -11.38
C TYR A 77 14.99 -12.64 -10.34
N THR A 78 14.79 -13.17 -9.14
CA THR A 78 14.20 -12.45 -8.01
C THR A 78 15.06 -11.24 -7.65
N GLU A 79 16.37 -11.46 -7.53
CA GLU A 79 17.33 -10.44 -7.12
C GLU A 79 17.45 -9.33 -8.17
N TRP A 80 17.29 -9.65 -9.46
CA TRP A 80 17.19 -8.65 -10.53
C TRP A 80 15.96 -7.78 -10.41
N SER A 81 14.81 -8.38 -10.10
CA SER A 81 13.57 -7.63 -9.88
C SER A 81 13.67 -6.73 -8.64
N PHE A 82 14.31 -7.22 -7.58
CA PHE A 82 14.61 -6.44 -6.37
C PHE A 82 15.58 -5.30 -6.63
N LEU A 83 16.69 -5.55 -7.34
CA LEU A 83 17.64 -4.52 -7.71
C LEU A 83 16.98 -3.38 -8.48
N LEU A 84 16.08 -3.72 -9.41
CA LEU A 84 15.30 -2.73 -10.16
C LEU A 84 14.39 -1.92 -9.24
N LEU A 85 13.67 -2.58 -8.31
CA LEU A 85 12.83 -1.91 -7.32
C LEU A 85 13.63 -0.99 -6.39
N THR A 86 14.77 -1.45 -5.89
CA THR A 86 15.68 -0.67 -5.04
C THR A 86 16.16 0.56 -5.79
N THR A 87 16.54 0.40 -7.05
CA THR A 87 16.94 1.50 -7.93
C THR A 87 15.80 2.50 -8.12
N TYR A 88 14.58 2.02 -8.35
CA TYR A 88 13.40 2.86 -8.40
C TYR A 88 13.23 3.67 -7.11
N PHE A 89 13.25 3.03 -5.93
CA PHE A 89 13.06 3.73 -4.66
C PHE A 89 14.17 4.72 -4.35
N LEU A 90 15.42 4.40 -4.70
CA LEU A 90 16.56 5.31 -4.57
C LEU A 90 16.31 6.58 -5.37
N LEU A 91 16.02 6.42 -6.67
CA LEU A 91 15.80 7.56 -7.57
C LEU A 91 14.52 8.32 -7.21
N ALA A 92 13.44 7.63 -6.84
CA ALA A 92 12.17 8.26 -6.46
C ALA A 92 12.31 9.05 -5.14
N THR A 93 13.07 8.53 -4.18
CA THR A 93 13.39 9.23 -2.93
C THR A 93 14.26 10.45 -3.19
N ALA A 94 15.36 10.29 -3.93
CA ALA A 94 16.25 11.38 -4.28
C ALA A 94 15.49 12.49 -5.03
N TYR A 95 14.71 12.11 -6.04
CA TYR A 95 13.85 13.03 -6.77
C TYR A 95 12.88 13.77 -5.83
N GLN A 96 12.18 13.06 -4.95
CA GLN A 96 11.21 13.67 -4.03
C GLN A 96 11.86 14.66 -3.04
N ILE A 97 13.09 14.38 -2.58
CA ILE A 97 13.87 15.29 -1.72
C ILE A 97 14.29 16.53 -2.50
N VAL A 98 14.91 16.34 -3.68
CA VAL A 98 15.42 17.45 -4.53
C VAL A 98 14.28 18.39 -4.94
N PHE A 99 13.15 17.82 -5.35
CA PHE A 99 12.00 18.59 -5.83
C PHE A 99 10.96 18.89 -4.74
N HIS A 100 11.29 18.74 -3.44
CA HIS A 100 10.35 19.09 -2.36
C HIS A 100 9.90 20.55 -2.42
N ARG A 101 10.78 21.48 -2.83
CA ARG A 101 10.44 22.91 -2.96
C ARG A 101 9.54 23.22 -4.16
N ALA A 102 9.57 22.39 -5.20
CA ALA A 102 8.71 22.49 -6.38
C ALA A 102 7.21 22.28 -6.08
N ARG A 103 6.84 21.99 -4.83
CA ARG A 103 5.46 21.76 -4.43
C ARG A 103 4.57 23.00 -4.50
N PHE A 104 5.18 24.18 -4.58
CA PHE A 104 4.48 25.47 -4.59
C PHE A 104 4.48 26.14 -5.96
N GLU A 105 5.21 25.61 -6.94
CA GLU A 105 5.31 26.17 -8.28
C GLU A 105 5.17 25.06 -9.33
N PRO A 106 4.49 25.29 -10.47
CA PRO A 106 4.44 24.33 -11.56
C PRO A 106 5.83 24.18 -12.19
N VAL A 107 6.64 23.27 -11.65
CA VAL A 107 7.96 22.98 -12.22
C VAL A 107 7.77 22.18 -13.50
N LEU A 108 8.36 22.69 -14.59
CA LEU A 108 8.54 21.98 -15.84
C LEU A 108 9.12 20.60 -15.55
N VAL A 109 8.45 19.56 -16.05
CA VAL A 109 8.76 18.17 -15.74
C VAL A 109 10.23 17.89 -16.09
N PRO A 110 11.07 17.51 -15.11
CA PRO A 110 12.47 17.17 -15.37
C PRO A 110 12.55 16.04 -16.38
N ALA A 111 13.56 16.08 -17.25
CA ALA A 111 13.80 15.06 -18.27
C ALA A 111 13.94 13.63 -17.72
N SER A 112 14.16 13.46 -16.41
CA SER A 112 14.28 12.17 -15.71
C SER A 112 12.94 11.53 -15.31
N ALA A 113 11.82 12.25 -15.38
CA ALA A 113 10.51 11.73 -14.99
C ALA A 113 10.05 10.49 -15.78
N PRO A 114 10.24 10.39 -17.11
CA PRO A 114 9.90 9.17 -17.86
C PRO A 114 10.71 7.95 -17.43
N LEU A 115 11.96 8.15 -16.99
CA LEU A 115 12.82 7.07 -16.50
C LEU A 115 12.24 6.47 -15.21
N LEU A 116 11.84 7.32 -14.25
CA LEU A 116 11.21 6.85 -13.00
C LEU A 116 9.93 6.05 -13.26
N ASN A 117 9.07 6.52 -14.17
CA ASN A 117 7.88 5.77 -14.58
C ASN A 117 8.24 4.43 -15.19
N THR A 118 9.21 4.42 -16.10
CA THR A 118 9.64 3.20 -16.77
C THR A 118 10.18 2.18 -15.76
N LEU A 119 11.03 2.62 -14.83
CA LEU A 119 11.57 1.75 -13.78
C LEU A 119 10.44 1.15 -12.91
N PHE A 120 9.48 1.98 -12.50
CA PHE A 120 8.33 1.52 -11.73
C PHE A 120 7.47 0.52 -12.51
N ASP A 121 7.11 0.84 -13.75
CA ASP A 121 6.28 0.01 -14.63
C ASP A 121 6.93 -1.36 -14.84
N VAL A 122 8.25 -1.40 -15.05
CA VAL A 122 9.00 -2.65 -15.22
C VAL A 122 9.04 -3.43 -13.90
N SER A 123 9.38 -2.80 -12.77
CA SER A 123 9.40 -3.46 -11.44
C SER A 123 8.06 -4.07 -11.08
N TRP A 124 6.97 -3.35 -11.33
CA TRP A 124 5.63 -3.84 -10.98
C TRP A 124 5.21 -4.99 -11.89
N THR A 125 5.47 -4.88 -13.18
CA THR A 125 5.18 -5.93 -14.17
C THR A 125 5.92 -7.23 -13.85
N THR A 126 7.22 -7.15 -13.57
CA THR A 126 8.06 -8.34 -13.32
C THR A 126 7.66 -9.03 -12.02
N SER A 127 7.27 -8.25 -11.00
CA SER A 127 6.78 -8.79 -9.72
C SER A 127 5.45 -9.52 -9.86
N LEU A 128 4.52 -9.00 -10.65
CA LEU A 128 3.24 -9.68 -10.91
C LEU A 128 3.44 -10.97 -11.70
N TRP A 129 4.29 -10.96 -12.72
CA TRP A 129 4.57 -12.17 -13.48
C TRP A 129 5.29 -13.23 -12.64
N ALA A 130 6.23 -12.81 -11.80
CA ALA A 130 6.91 -13.73 -10.90
C ALA A 130 5.91 -14.45 -9.97
N ILE A 131 4.94 -13.76 -9.39
CA ILE A 131 3.88 -14.41 -8.58
C ILE A 131 3.17 -15.53 -9.37
N VAL A 132 2.84 -15.29 -10.65
CA VAL A 132 2.20 -16.28 -11.51
C VAL A 132 3.12 -17.47 -11.79
N LEU A 133 4.38 -17.22 -12.16
CA LEU A 133 5.36 -18.28 -12.40
C LEU A 133 5.52 -19.18 -11.19
N TYR A 134 5.73 -18.60 -10.02
CA TYR A 134 5.91 -19.34 -8.78
C TYR A 134 4.67 -20.17 -8.42
N TRP A 135 3.46 -19.65 -8.65
CA TRP A 135 2.22 -20.42 -8.49
C TRP A 135 2.24 -21.67 -9.39
N THR A 136 2.61 -21.52 -10.66
CA THR A 136 2.61 -22.64 -11.61
C THR A 136 3.78 -23.61 -11.44
N ALA A 137 4.85 -23.19 -10.77
CA ALA A 137 6.06 -23.99 -10.56
C ALA A 137 6.02 -24.92 -9.33
N GLN A 138 4.86 -25.08 -8.67
CA GLN A 138 4.63 -25.86 -7.44
C GLN A 138 5.11 -27.33 -7.45
N THR A 139 5.69 -27.84 -8.53
CA THR A 139 6.10 -29.24 -8.67
C THR A 139 7.51 -29.55 -8.17
N LYS A 140 8.30 -28.59 -7.67
CA LYS A 140 9.59 -28.89 -7.01
C LYS A 140 9.74 -28.25 -5.64
N ARG A 141 9.86 -29.14 -4.64
CA ARG A 141 10.12 -28.89 -3.21
C ARG A 141 11.42 -28.10 -2.91
N ASP A 142 12.24 -27.85 -3.93
CA ASP A 142 13.59 -27.29 -3.80
C ASP A 142 13.66 -25.77 -4.08
N TRP A 143 12.54 -25.13 -4.43
CA TRP A 143 12.52 -23.68 -4.61
C TRP A 143 12.48 -22.99 -3.25
N ASN A 144 13.50 -22.18 -2.98
CA ASN A 144 13.67 -21.45 -1.74
C ASN A 144 12.45 -20.53 -1.52
N TRP A 145 11.61 -20.82 -0.52
CA TRP A 145 10.40 -20.04 -0.19
C TRP A 145 10.65 -18.54 -0.03
N HIS A 146 11.89 -18.16 0.29
CA HIS A 146 12.34 -16.77 0.33
C HIS A 146 12.03 -16.01 -0.97
N SER A 147 12.25 -16.61 -2.14
CA SER A 147 12.03 -15.94 -3.43
C SER A 147 10.54 -15.65 -3.72
N TYR A 148 9.63 -16.54 -3.32
CA TYR A 148 8.17 -16.30 -3.47
C TYR A 148 7.74 -15.09 -2.64
N ALA A 149 8.17 -15.06 -1.39
CA ALA A 149 7.77 -14.03 -0.48
C ALA A 149 8.40 -12.68 -0.82
N HIS A 150 9.61 -12.69 -1.38
CA HIS A 150 10.26 -11.55 -2.01
C HIS A 150 9.35 -10.95 -3.10
N HIS A 151 8.92 -11.73 -4.10
CA HIS A 151 8.06 -11.22 -5.17
C HIS A 151 6.68 -10.76 -4.70
N GLY A 152 6.07 -11.49 -3.76
CA GLY A 152 4.81 -11.10 -3.12
C GLY A 152 4.93 -9.74 -2.42
N ALA A 153 6.00 -9.56 -1.63
CA ALA A 153 6.29 -8.31 -0.95
C ALA A 153 6.54 -7.17 -1.96
N THR A 154 7.28 -7.41 -3.04
CA THR A 154 7.51 -6.40 -4.08
C THR A 154 6.22 -5.98 -4.77
N ALA A 155 5.36 -6.92 -5.15
CA ALA A 155 4.10 -6.61 -5.82
C ALA A 155 3.19 -5.78 -4.92
N VAL A 156 3.14 -6.11 -3.62
CA VAL A 156 2.45 -5.33 -2.60
C VAL A 156 3.03 -3.92 -2.49
N VAL A 157 4.35 -3.79 -2.37
CA VAL A 157 5.02 -2.49 -2.28
C VAL A 157 4.78 -1.63 -3.53
N CYS A 158 4.82 -2.24 -4.71
CA CYS A 158 4.46 -1.59 -5.96
C CYS A 158 2.99 -1.16 -5.96
N LEU A 159 2.06 -1.98 -5.47
CA LEU A 159 0.65 -1.62 -5.38
C LEU A 159 0.42 -0.42 -4.45
N ILE A 160 1.08 -0.38 -3.29
CA ILE A 160 1.00 0.76 -2.36
C ILE A 160 1.52 2.02 -3.04
N GLU A 161 2.68 1.94 -3.69
CA GLU A 161 3.28 3.05 -4.42
C GLU A 161 2.38 3.51 -5.58
N PHE A 162 1.78 2.58 -6.32
CA PHE A 162 0.85 2.87 -7.40
C PHE A 162 -0.39 3.59 -6.88
N ILE A 163 -1.01 3.15 -5.78
CA ILE A 163 -2.20 3.78 -5.20
C ILE A 163 -1.86 5.16 -4.62
N GLY A 164 -0.72 5.27 -3.95
CA GLY A 164 -0.28 6.48 -3.27
C GLY A 164 0.07 7.62 -4.23
N ASN A 165 0.62 7.27 -5.39
CA ASN A 165 0.98 8.24 -6.42
C ASN A 165 -0.11 8.41 -7.47
N HIS A 166 -0.06 9.48 -8.25
CA HIS A 166 -0.81 9.58 -9.51
C HIS A 166 -0.02 9.02 -10.70
N PHE A 167 0.83 8.01 -10.47
CA PHE A 167 1.53 7.31 -11.54
C PHE A 167 0.54 6.71 -12.55
N LEU A 168 0.83 6.95 -13.83
CA LEU A 168 0.18 6.31 -14.95
C LEU A 168 1.21 5.49 -15.70
N VAL A 169 0.89 4.21 -15.88
CA VAL A 169 1.70 3.26 -16.62
C VAL A 169 1.78 3.71 -18.06
N GLN A 170 3.01 3.83 -18.58
CA GLN A 170 3.21 4.33 -19.94
C GLN A 170 3.20 3.16 -20.92
N PRO A 171 2.42 3.21 -22.02
CA PRO A 171 2.48 2.16 -23.05
C PRO A 171 3.89 1.96 -23.64
N SER A 172 4.73 2.99 -23.63
CA SER A 172 6.15 2.91 -24.02
C SER A 172 6.98 2.01 -23.10
N SER A 173 6.58 1.84 -21.84
CA SER A 173 7.25 0.95 -20.88
C SER A 173 7.11 -0.52 -21.25
N ALA A 174 6.16 -0.90 -22.12
CA ALA A 174 5.96 -2.28 -22.56
C ALA A 174 7.24 -2.91 -23.13
N ALA A 175 7.98 -2.15 -23.93
CA ALA A 175 9.24 -2.63 -24.50
C ALA A 175 10.29 -2.90 -23.40
N PHE A 176 10.40 -1.99 -22.42
CA PHE A 176 11.33 -2.12 -21.31
C PHE A 176 10.95 -3.26 -20.35
N ALA A 177 9.65 -3.54 -20.19
CA ALA A 177 9.18 -4.68 -19.40
C ALA A 177 9.63 -6.03 -19.98
N LEU A 178 9.86 -6.07 -21.30
CA LEU A 178 10.40 -7.22 -22.01
C LEU A 178 11.95 -7.20 -22.06
N LEU A 179 12.58 -6.06 -21.81
CA LEU A 179 14.03 -5.92 -21.83
C LEU A 179 14.70 -6.57 -20.62
N LEU A 180 14.17 -6.34 -19.42
CA LEU A 180 14.74 -6.92 -18.19
C LEU A 180 14.88 -8.46 -18.29
N PRO A 181 13.82 -9.21 -18.63
CA PRO A 181 13.92 -10.64 -18.84
C PRO A 181 14.91 -11.01 -19.97
N ALA A 182 14.99 -10.25 -21.06
CA ALA A 182 15.98 -10.51 -22.12
C ALA A 182 17.43 -10.31 -21.65
N VAL A 183 17.72 -9.26 -20.91
CA VAL A 183 19.06 -8.99 -20.32
C VAL A 183 19.44 -10.10 -19.35
N PHE A 184 18.50 -10.51 -18.51
CA PHE A 184 18.72 -11.60 -17.56
C PHE A 184 19.06 -12.93 -18.26
N ILE A 185 18.40 -13.25 -19.37
CA ILE A 185 18.76 -14.44 -20.19
C ILE A 185 20.18 -14.34 -20.71
N ILE A 186 20.58 -13.17 -21.23
CA ILE A 186 21.94 -12.98 -21.72
C ILE A 186 22.95 -13.20 -20.60
N VAL A 187 22.71 -12.64 -19.41
CA VAL A 187 23.63 -12.80 -18.27
C VAL A 187 23.71 -14.25 -17.81
N THR A 188 22.58 -14.95 -17.71
CA THR A 188 22.58 -16.38 -17.34
C THR A 188 23.26 -17.25 -18.38
N TRP A 189 23.13 -16.94 -19.68
CA TRP A 189 23.84 -17.61 -20.76
C TRP A 189 25.35 -17.39 -20.69
N VAL A 190 25.79 -16.15 -20.51
CA VAL A 190 27.21 -15.83 -20.36
C VAL A 190 27.75 -16.49 -19.09
N GLY A 191 26.99 -16.48 -18.01
CA GLY A 191 27.36 -17.11 -16.75
C GLY A 191 27.50 -18.62 -16.86
N HIS A 192 26.58 -19.29 -17.55
CA HIS A 192 26.62 -20.73 -17.81
C HIS A 192 27.96 -21.15 -18.44
N GLY A 193 28.46 -20.38 -19.41
CA GLY A 193 29.74 -20.64 -20.07
C GLY A 193 30.98 -20.18 -19.32
N THR A 194 30.84 -19.41 -18.24
CA THR A 194 31.98 -18.78 -17.54
C THR A 194 32.01 -19.13 -16.05
N TRP A 195 31.24 -18.44 -15.19
CA TRP A 195 31.34 -18.58 -13.73
C TRP A 195 30.36 -19.58 -13.11
N LEU A 196 29.42 -20.15 -13.87
CA LEU A 196 28.51 -21.19 -13.40
C LEU A 196 28.95 -22.60 -13.82
N HIS A 197 30.14 -22.74 -14.43
CA HIS A 197 30.77 -24.03 -14.70
C HIS A 197 29.86 -25.04 -15.42
N GLY A 198 29.08 -24.60 -16.41
CA GLY A 198 28.19 -25.50 -17.14
C GLY A 198 26.84 -25.76 -16.46
N VAL A 199 26.52 -25.11 -15.34
CA VAL A 199 25.25 -25.30 -14.62
C VAL A 199 24.23 -24.24 -15.05
N TRP A 200 23.02 -24.69 -15.38
CA TRP A 200 21.87 -23.82 -15.59
C TRP A 200 21.20 -23.49 -14.26
N PRO A 201 21.02 -22.20 -13.89
CA PRO A 201 20.40 -21.83 -12.62
C PRO A 201 18.94 -22.25 -12.54
N TYR A 202 18.28 -22.39 -13.70
CA TYR A 202 16.92 -22.89 -13.77
C TYR A 202 16.78 -24.00 -14.81
N PRO A 203 16.06 -25.10 -14.51
CA PRO A 203 15.83 -26.18 -15.47
C PRO A 203 15.17 -25.71 -16.78
N PHE A 204 14.33 -24.69 -16.71
CA PHE A 204 13.63 -24.15 -17.87
C PHE A 204 14.50 -23.25 -18.77
N MET A 205 15.68 -22.84 -18.28
CA MET A 205 16.67 -22.13 -19.10
C MET A 205 17.64 -23.09 -19.79
N ASN A 206 17.55 -24.40 -19.49
CA ASN A 206 18.43 -25.37 -20.10
C ASN A 206 18.13 -25.51 -21.61
N MET A 207 18.93 -24.79 -22.40
CA MET A 207 18.87 -24.76 -23.86
C MET A 207 19.10 -26.13 -24.51
N GLU A 208 19.54 -27.14 -23.76
CA GLU A 208 19.69 -28.53 -24.18
C GLU A 208 18.35 -29.30 -24.22
N THR A 209 17.26 -28.69 -23.74
CA THR A 209 15.92 -29.29 -23.75
C THR A 209 14.99 -28.58 -24.73
N ALA A 210 14.14 -29.33 -25.42
CA ALA A 210 13.10 -28.74 -26.27
C ALA A 210 12.02 -27.99 -25.45
N ALA A 211 11.92 -28.26 -24.15
CA ALA A 211 11.02 -27.56 -23.25
C ALA A 211 11.44 -26.09 -23.03
N ALA A 212 12.73 -25.77 -23.13
CA ALA A 212 13.24 -24.44 -22.83
C ALA A 212 12.59 -23.33 -23.65
N SER A 213 12.38 -23.56 -24.94
CA SER A 213 11.73 -22.60 -25.84
C SER A 213 10.24 -22.39 -25.56
N VAL A 214 9.53 -23.40 -25.07
CA VAL A 214 8.16 -23.23 -24.56
C VAL A 214 8.18 -22.34 -23.32
N TRP A 215 9.16 -22.55 -22.44
CA TRP A 215 9.35 -21.72 -21.26
C TRP A 215 9.75 -20.29 -21.59
N TYR A 216 10.68 -20.05 -22.51
CA TYR A 216 11.05 -18.71 -22.95
C TYR A 216 9.88 -17.97 -23.61
N LEU A 217 9.08 -18.67 -24.41
CA LEU A 217 7.86 -18.11 -24.98
C LEU A 217 6.83 -17.78 -23.87
N GLY A 218 6.63 -18.68 -22.91
CA GLY A 218 5.78 -18.45 -21.76
C GLY A 218 6.25 -17.29 -20.90
N PHE A 219 7.56 -17.16 -20.68
CA PHE A 219 8.20 -16.07 -19.95
C PHE A 219 7.96 -14.73 -20.64
N PHE A 220 8.08 -14.69 -21.96
CA PHE A 220 7.77 -13.52 -22.78
C PHE A 220 6.30 -13.12 -22.71
N MET A 221 5.40 -14.07 -23.00
CA MET A 221 3.96 -13.84 -22.99
C MET A 221 3.47 -13.46 -21.60
N GLY A 222 4.06 -14.04 -20.56
CA GLY A 222 3.76 -13.75 -19.16
C GLY A 222 4.06 -12.31 -18.77
N HIS A 223 5.26 -11.79 -19.13
CA HIS A 223 5.58 -10.38 -18.92
C HIS A 223 4.67 -9.45 -19.73
N GLY A 224 4.37 -9.81 -20.98
CA GLY A 224 3.42 -9.07 -21.82
C GLY A 224 2.02 -9.01 -21.19
N ALA A 225 1.52 -10.13 -20.70
CA ALA A 225 0.22 -10.22 -20.04
C ALA A 225 0.20 -9.44 -18.71
N ALA A 226 1.24 -9.59 -17.88
CA ALA A 226 1.39 -8.83 -16.64
C ALA A 226 1.41 -7.32 -16.91
N PHE A 227 2.10 -6.88 -17.96
CA PHE A 227 2.14 -5.47 -18.36
C PHE A 227 0.75 -4.97 -18.77
N VAL A 228 -0.01 -5.75 -19.55
CA VAL A 228 -1.38 -5.40 -19.95
C VAL A 228 -2.29 -5.26 -18.74
N ILE A 229 -2.17 -6.14 -17.74
CA ILE A 229 -2.92 -6.06 -16.48
C ILE A 229 -2.59 -4.77 -15.72
N VAL A 230 -1.30 -4.47 -15.56
CA VAL A 230 -0.80 -3.24 -14.91
C VAL A 230 -1.31 -1.99 -15.63
N LEU A 231 -1.24 -1.98 -16.97
CA LEU A 231 -1.77 -0.90 -17.80
C LEU A 231 -3.29 -0.76 -17.62
N GLY A 232 -4.02 -1.87 -17.54
CA GLY A 232 -5.46 -1.88 -17.26
C GLY A 232 -5.80 -1.22 -15.93
N PHE A 233 -5.10 -1.58 -14.85
CA PHE A 233 -5.25 -0.93 -13.54
C PHE A 233 -4.94 0.58 -13.60
N SER A 234 -3.90 0.96 -14.34
CA SER A 234 -3.56 2.36 -14.57
C SER A 234 -4.70 3.14 -15.25
N ARG A 235 -5.32 2.56 -16.29
CA ARG A 235 -6.45 3.20 -16.99
C ARG A 235 -7.70 3.31 -16.12
N LEU A 236 -7.98 2.30 -15.32
CA LEU A 236 -9.09 2.32 -14.36
C LEU A 236 -8.89 3.45 -13.34
N LYS A 237 -7.68 3.57 -12.79
CA LYS A 237 -7.30 4.63 -11.86
C LYS A 237 -7.37 6.01 -12.51
N GLU A 238 -6.89 6.16 -13.75
CA GLU A 238 -6.98 7.41 -14.52
C GLU A 238 -8.45 7.86 -14.65
N THR A 239 -9.33 6.93 -15.04
CA THR A 239 -10.77 7.15 -15.16
C THR A 239 -11.37 7.57 -13.82
N TYR A 240 -11.05 6.85 -12.75
CA TYR A 240 -11.50 7.17 -11.39
C TYR A 240 -11.05 8.56 -10.95
N LEU A 241 -9.78 8.89 -11.14
CA LEU A 241 -9.22 10.20 -10.78
C LEU A 241 -9.81 11.32 -11.63
N HIS A 242 -10.12 11.07 -12.91
CA HIS A 242 -10.73 12.05 -13.79
C HIS A 242 -12.18 12.36 -13.37
N VAL A 243 -12.98 11.33 -13.11
CA VAL A 243 -14.34 11.46 -12.56
C VAL A 243 -14.28 12.20 -11.21
N HIS A 244 -13.34 11.85 -10.34
CA HIS A 244 -13.23 12.50 -9.03
C HIS A 244 -12.75 13.97 -9.12
N LYS A 245 -11.85 14.30 -10.05
CA LYS A 245 -11.38 15.68 -10.29
C LYS A 245 -12.47 16.56 -10.89
N THR A 246 -13.27 16.03 -11.83
CA THR A 246 -14.37 16.75 -12.48
C THR A 246 -15.54 16.97 -11.52
N HIS A 247 -15.77 16.05 -10.59
CA HIS A 247 -16.73 16.20 -9.49
C HIS A 247 -16.13 16.81 -8.22
N LYS A 248 -15.10 17.67 -8.32
CA LYS A 248 -14.70 18.56 -7.22
C LYS A 248 -15.78 19.64 -6.99
N VAL A 249 -16.97 19.20 -6.60
CA VAL A 249 -17.85 20.02 -5.79
C VAL A 249 -17.03 20.35 -4.54
N PRO A 250 -16.79 21.63 -4.22
CA PRO A 250 -16.16 22.02 -2.97
C PRO A 250 -16.83 21.20 -1.88
N ALA A 251 -16.05 20.42 -1.12
CA ALA A 251 -16.63 19.61 -0.06
C ALA A 251 -17.45 20.60 0.79
N PRO A 252 -18.76 20.39 0.96
CA PRO A 252 -19.60 21.34 1.64
C PRO A 252 -18.94 21.68 2.97
N ALA A 253 -18.92 22.97 3.31
CA ALA A 253 -18.42 23.37 4.60
C ALA A 253 -19.27 22.65 5.65
N THR A 254 -18.64 21.72 6.37
CA THR A 254 -19.32 21.03 7.46
C THR A 254 -18.95 21.73 8.74
N SER A 255 -19.92 22.05 9.59
CA SER A 255 -19.68 22.58 10.92
C SER A 255 -20.25 21.65 11.99
N PHE A 256 -19.77 21.82 13.22
CA PHE A 256 -20.25 21.05 14.35
C PHE A 256 -20.24 21.85 15.66
N GLN A 257 -21.12 21.45 16.57
CA GLN A 257 -21.23 21.96 17.95
C GLN A 257 -21.64 20.82 18.89
N TYR A 258 -21.11 20.83 20.12
CA TYR A 258 -21.57 19.92 21.18
C TYR A 258 -22.95 20.34 21.68
N SER A 259 -23.82 19.38 21.97
CA SER A 259 -25.19 19.63 22.45
C SER A 259 -25.24 20.44 23.76
N ALA A 260 -24.23 20.26 24.63
CA ALA A 260 -24.05 21.05 25.83
C ALA A 260 -22.54 21.20 26.16
N PRO A 261 -22.13 22.26 26.88
CA PRO A 261 -20.75 22.42 27.32
C PRO A 261 -20.24 21.27 28.21
N SER A 262 -21.11 20.65 29.01
CA SER A 262 -20.76 19.49 29.85
C SER A 262 -20.40 18.25 29.02
N MET A 263 -21.09 18.03 27.90
CA MET A 263 -20.83 16.89 27.00
C MET A 263 -19.42 16.93 26.42
N TYR A 264 -18.89 18.12 26.15
CA TYR A 264 -17.50 18.27 25.74
C TYR A 264 -16.55 17.72 26.81
N TYR A 265 -16.75 18.06 28.07
CA TYR A 265 -15.85 17.62 29.15
C TYR A 265 -15.99 16.13 29.42
N VAL A 266 -17.22 15.61 29.46
CA VAL A 266 -17.47 14.17 29.60
C VAL A 266 -16.74 13.39 28.51
N HIS A 267 -16.85 13.84 27.26
CA HIS A 267 -16.21 13.18 26.14
C HIS A 267 -14.68 13.29 26.18
N LEU A 268 -14.15 14.45 26.61
CA LEU A 268 -12.71 14.64 26.81
C LEU A 268 -12.17 13.69 27.90
N PHE A 269 -12.83 13.61 29.05
CA PHE A 269 -12.44 12.70 30.14
C PHE A 269 -12.55 11.23 29.72
N PHE A 270 -13.59 10.86 28.96
CA PHE A 270 -13.71 9.52 28.38
C PHE A 270 -12.50 9.16 27.50
N ARG A 271 -12.07 10.08 26.62
CA ARG A 271 -10.90 9.86 25.76
C ARG A 271 -9.60 9.76 26.55
N LEU A 272 -9.41 10.60 27.56
CA LEU A 272 -8.25 10.55 28.46
C LEU A 272 -8.20 9.23 29.24
N GLY A 273 -9.33 8.79 29.80
CA GLY A 273 -9.43 7.51 30.50
C GLY A 273 -9.15 6.32 29.58
N THR A 274 -9.68 6.35 28.35
CA THR A 274 -9.41 5.32 27.33
C THR A 274 -7.93 5.28 26.96
N LEU A 275 -7.30 6.43 26.76
CA LEU A 275 -5.88 6.52 26.45
C LEU A 275 -5.02 5.97 27.61
N PHE A 276 -5.36 6.30 28.86
CA PHE A 276 -4.66 5.75 30.03
C PHE A 276 -4.79 4.23 30.11
N LEU A 277 -5.99 3.69 29.88
CA LEU A 277 -6.21 2.24 29.79
C LEU A 277 -5.33 1.61 28.70
N TYR A 278 -5.20 2.25 27.53
CA TYR A 278 -4.40 1.72 26.44
C TYR A 278 -2.90 1.71 26.76
N PHE A 279 -2.40 2.74 27.43
CA PHE A 279 -1.03 2.72 27.96
C PHE A 279 -0.84 1.59 28.96
N GLY A 280 -1.77 1.42 29.91
CA GLY A 280 -1.72 0.33 30.90
C GLY A 280 -1.71 -1.07 30.27
N VAL A 281 -2.60 -1.32 29.30
CA VAL A 281 -2.66 -2.59 28.54
C VAL A 281 -1.37 -2.83 27.75
N THR A 282 -0.84 -1.79 27.09
CA THR A 282 0.40 -1.91 26.30
C THR A 282 1.61 -2.21 27.18
N VAL A 283 1.75 -1.52 28.31
CA VAL A 283 2.83 -1.76 29.28
C VAL A 283 2.71 -3.18 29.87
N ALA A 284 1.50 -3.60 30.26
CA ALA A 284 1.28 -4.94 30.78
C ALA A 284 1.64 -6.03 29.76
N GLN A 285 1.26 -5.86 28.49
CA GLN A 285 1.60 -6.83 27.46
C GLN A 285 3.09 -6.82 27.11
N ALA A 286 3.72 -5.64 27.05
CA ALA A 286 5.16 -5.51 26.84
C ALA A 286 5.96 -6.20 27.96
N GLY A 287 5.50 -6.08 29.21
CA GLY A 287 6.11 -6.80 30.34
C GLY A 287 6.05 -8.32 30.22
N ASN A 288 5.01 -8.86 29.56
CA ASN A 288 4.82 -10.31 29.41
C ASN A 288 5.48 -10.89 28.15
N LEU A 289 5.40 -10.17 27.02
CA LEU A 289 5.84 -10.67 25.70
C LEU A 289 7.11 -9.98 25.19
N GLY A 290 7.56 -8.90 25.83
CA GLY A 290 8.64 -8.06 25.32
C GLY A 290 8.33 -7.54 23.91
N VAL A 291 9.36 -7.49 23.07
CA VAL A 291 9.25 -7.05 21.67
C VAL A 291 8.37 -7.97 20.81
N LYS A 292 8.19 -9.25 21.21
CA LYS A 292 7.31 -10.21 20.49
C LYS A 292 5.87 -9.74 20.41
N MET A 293 5.42 -8.85 21.31
CA MET A 293 4.06 -8.29 21.21
C MET A 293 3.81 -7.58 19.86
N LEU A 294 4.84 -6.97 19.25
CA LEU A 294 4.70 -6.22 18.00
C LEU A 294 4.38 -7.12 16.81
N SER A 295 4.60 -8.44 16.93
CA SER A 295 4.23 -9.39 15.88
C SER A 295 2.71 -9.57 15.73
N TYR A 296 1.91 -9.24 16.75
CA TYR A 296 0.47 -9.49 16.75
C TYR A 296 -0.31 -8.33 16.11
N TYR A 297 -1.21 -8.65 15.17
CA TYR A 297 -2.08 -7.69 14.49
C TYR A 297 -2.95 -6.91 15.46
N THR A 298 -3.39 -7.57 16.53
CA THR A 298 -4.23 -6.95 17.56
C THR A 298 -3.49 -5.86 18.32
N VAL A 299 -2.18 -6.00 18.53
CA VAL A 299 -1.33 -4.95 19.10
C VAL A 299 -1.20 -3.78 18.14
N TRP A 300 -1.01 -4.03 16.84
CA TRP A 300 -1.00 -2.97 15.82
C TRP A 300 -2.32 -2.18 15.78
N ASN A 301 -3.46 -2.87 15.76
CA ASN A 301 -4.77 -2.24 15.82
C ASN A 301 -4.94 -1.43 17.12
N PHE A 302 -4.51 -1.96 18.26
CA PHE A 302 -4.60 -1.29 19.55
C PHE A 302 -3.72 -0.02 19.63
N LEU A 303 -2.48 -0.10 19.14
CA LEU A 303 -1.57 1.06 19.04
C LEU A 303 -2.10 2.12 18.07
N LEU A 304 -2.69 1.70 16.94
CA LEU A 304 -3.34 2.62 15.99
C LEU A 304 -4.47 3.40 16.67
N GLN A 305 -5.29 2.72 17.48
CA GLN A 305 -6.34 3.35 18.25
C GLN A 305 -5.80 4.28 19.35
N ALA A 306 -4.67 3.95 19.98
CA ALA A 306 -4.00 4.86 20.92
C ALA A 306 -3.58 6.17 20.24
N VAL A 307 -2.98 6.08 19.05
CA VAL A 307 -2.65 7.24 18.21
C VAL A 307 -3.89 8.05 17.87
N TYR A 308 -5.00 7.37 17.53
CA TYR A 308 -6.29 8.02 17.29
C TYR A 308 -6.75 8.83 18.49
N PHE A 309 -6.76 8.25 19.69
CA PHE A 309 -7.22 8.95 20.89
C PHE A 309 -6.34 10.15 21.25
N ILE A 310 -5.01 10.05 21.11
CA ILE A 310 -4.09 11.18 21.28
C ILE A 310 -4.48 12.32 20.32
N TRP A 311 -4.68 11.99 19.04
CA TRP A 311 -5.03 12.99 18.03
C TRP A 311 -6.44 13.56 18.25
N ALA A 312 -7.40 12.73 18.65
CA ALA A 312 -8.76 13.15 18.95
C ALA A 312 -8.83 14.09 20.15
N ILE A 313 -8.03 13.85 21.20
CA ILE A 313 -7.88 14.76 22.34
C ILE A 313 -7.31 16.10 21.87
N LYS A 314 -6.20 16.09 21.12
CA LYS A 314 -5.59 17.30 20.57
C LYS A 314 -6.60 18.10 19.74
N TYR A 315 -7.31 17.44 18.83
CA TYR A 315 -8.30 18.07 17.95
C TYR A 315 -9.49 18.66 18.73
N GLN A 316 -9.96 17.96 19.75
CA GLN A 316 -11.02 18.46 20.62
C GLN A 316 -10.58 19.71 21.39
N LEU A 317 -9.36 19.71 21.93
CA LEU A 317 -8.77 20.87 22.62
C LEU A 317 -8.57 22.06 21.67
N SER A 318 -8.13 21.84 20.43
CA SER A 318 -7.98 22.92 19.43
C SER A 318 -9.32 23.47 18.96
N THR A 319 -10.41 22.71 19.10
CA THR A 319 -11.78 23.12 18.76
C THR A 319 -12.62 23.44 20.00
N PHE A 320 -12.00 23.92 21.08
CA PHE A 320 -12.65 24.30 22.34
C PHE A 320 -13.83 25.27 22.20
N GLY A 321 -13.86 26.07 21.12
CA GLY A 321 -14.97 26.94 20.74
C GLY A 321 -16.29 26.21 20.44
N SER A 322 -16.23 24.92 20.07
CA SER A 322 -17.38 24.07 19.72
C SER A 322 -18.36 23.83 20.88
N ARG A 323 -18.02 24.31 22.08
CA ARG A 323 -18.90 24.32 23.26
C ARG A 323 -19.86 25.49 23.29
N LYS A 324 -19.50 26.60 22.62
CA LYS A 324 -20.24 27.85 22.65
C LYS A 324 -20.97 28.14 21.34
N GLY A 325 -20.53 27.54 20.24
CA GLY A 325 -21.14 27.75 18.93
C GLY A 325 -20.63 26.74 17.90
N LEU A 326 -21.09 26.91 16.67
CA LEU A 326 -20.67 26.12 15.52
C LEU A 326 -19.19 26.38 15.21
N VAL A 327 -18.44 25.31 15.00
CA VAL A 327 -17.05 25.35 14.54
C VAL A 327 -16.97 24.58 13.23
N ALA A 328 -16.38 25.21 12.20
CA ALA A 328 -16.11 24.55 10.94
C ALA A 328 -15.15 23.36 11.12
N VAL A 329 -15.47 22.23 10.49
CA VAL A 329 -14.60 21.05 10.46
C VAL A 329 -13.37 21.39 9.62
N SER A 330 -12.24 21.57 10.30
CA SER A 330 -10.98 21.80 9.61
C SER A 330 -10.51 20.57 8.82
N ARG A 331 -9.52 20.78 7.93
CA ARG A 331 -8.86 19.68 7.21
C ARG A 331 -8.31 18.60 8.16
N GLU A 332 -7.80 19.00 9.33
CA GLU A 332 -7.32 18.06 10.35
C GLU A 332 -8.46 17.15 10.84
N GLY A 333 -9.66 17.70 11.08
CA GLY A 333 -10.84 16.92 11.46
C GLY A 333 -11.26 15.91 10.38
N CYS A 334 -11.18 16.30 9.11
CA CYS A 334 -11.43 15.39 7.99
C CYS A 334 -10.45 14.22 7.93
N VAL A 335 -9.15 14.47 8.17
CA VAL A 335 -8.12 13.42 8.17
C VAL A 335 -8.27 12.54 9.41
N LEU A 336 -8.56 13.12 10.57
CA LEU A 336 -8.83 12.38 11.80
C LEU A 336 -10.06 11.48 11.67
N ASN A 337 -11.12 11.92 10.97
CA ASN A 337 -12.28 11.08 10.66
C ASN A 337 -11.89 9.89 9.76
N ALA A 338 -11.10 10.11 8.71
CA ALA A 338 -10.59 9.00 7.90
C ALA A 338 -9.70 8.03 8.72
N PHE A 339 -8.93 8.53 9.68
CA PHE A 339 -8.13 7.70 10.58
C PHE A 339 -9.00 6.89 11.55
N PHE A 340 -10.12 7.48 12.02
CA PHE A 340 -11.14 6.77 12.76
C PHE A 340 -11.74 5.62 11.94
N ASP A 341 -12.05 5.82 10.65
CA ASP A 341 -12.60 4.78 9.78
C ASP A 341 -11.70 3.53 9.73
N ILE A 342 -10.38 3.74 9.65
CA ILE A 342 -9.37 2.66 9.68
C ILE A 342 -9.43 1.92 11.02
N CYS A 343 -9.36 2.66 12.12
CA CYS A 343 -9.42 2.11 13.48
C CYS A 343 -10.69 1.29 13.70
N PHE A 344 -11.85 1.83 13.28
CA PHE A 344 -13.15 1.26 13.54
C PHE A 344 -13.38 -0.01 12.72
N ALA A 345 -13.08 0.01 11.41
CA ALA A 345 -13.18 -1.17 10.57
C ALA A 345 -12.23 -2.30 11.03
N ASN A 346 -10.99 -1.97 11.38
CA ASN A 346 -10.04 -2.96 11.88
C ASN A 346 -10.48 -3.55 13.23
N SER A 347 -11.03 -2.73 14.13
CA SER A 347 -11.55 -3.23 15.41
C SER A 347 -12.74 -4.18 15.22
N ILE A 348 -13.66 -3.87 14.30
CA ILE A 348 -14.78 -4.74 13.93
C ILE A 348 -14.27 -6.07 13.36
N LEU A 349 -13.24 -6.05 12.51
CA LEU A 349 -12.65 -7.30 12.02
C LEU A 349 -12.00 -8.10 13.15
N VAL A 350 -11.21 -7.45 14.00
CA VAL A 350 -10.51 -8.12 15.11
C VAL A 350 -11.51 -8.79 16.05
N ILE A 351 -12.61 -8.13 16.42
CA ILE A 351 -13.63 -8.74 17.27
C ILE A 351 -14.29 -9.94 16.57
N ILE A 352 -14.62 -9.85 15.28
CA ILE A 352 -15.23 -10.97 14.52
C ILE A 352 -14.26 -12.17 14.44
N ILE A 353 -13.03 -11.94 14.01
CA ILE A 353 -12.04 -13.00 13.82
C ILE A 353 -11.65 -13.62 15.15
N TYR A 354 -11.45 -12.81 16.19
CA TYR A 354 -11.06 -13.34 17.48
C TYR A 354 -12.18 -14.19 18.09
N TRP A 355 -13.39 -13.63 18.24
CA TRP A 355 -14.48 -14.34 18.90
C TRP A 355 -15.10 -15.44 18.03
N GLY A 356 -14.97 -15.36 16.70
CA GLY A 356 -15.46 -16.38 15.78
C GLY A 356 -14.46 -17.51 15.49
N LEU A 357 -13.15 -17.24 15.47
CA LEU A 357 -12.14 -18.20 15.00
C LEU A 357 -11.01 -18.48 15.98
N LEU A 358 -10.61 -17.50 16.81
CA LEU A 358 -9.39 -17.59 17.61
C LEU A 358 -9.64 -17.55 19.13
N TYR A 359 -10.88 -17.77 19.57
CA TYR A 359 -11.27 -17.60 20.97
C TYR A 359 -10.45 -18.52 21.88
N ASN A 360 -9.86 -17.92 22.92
CA ASN A 360 -9.14 -18.65 23.96
C ASN A 360 -9.59 -18.18 25.35
N PRO A 361 -10.27 -19.03 26.15
CA PRO A 361 -10.78 -18.65 27.46
C PRO A 361 -9.67 -18.37 28.49
N LYS A 362 -8.44 -18.87 28.27
CA LYS A 362 -7.31 -18.74 29.20
C LYS A 362 -6.49 -17.46 28.98
N MET A 363 -6.97 -16.52 28.18
CA MET A 363 -6.22 -15.29 27.91
C MET A 363 -6.17 -14.37 29.12
N LEU A 364 -5.13 -13.54 29.18
CA LEU A 364 -4.97 -12.53 30.24
C LEU A 364 -5.97 -11.40 30.05
N TRP A 365 -6.34 -10.71 31.13
CA TRP A 365 -7.38 -9.67 31.13
C TRP A 365 -7.16 -8.59 30.06
N TYR A 366 -5.91 -8.20 29.81
CA TYR A 366 -5.58 -7.17 28.83
C TYR A 366 -5.86 -7.62 27.40
N SER A 367 -5.81 -8.93 27.14
CA SER A 367 -6.16 -9.52 25.85
C SER A 367 -7.66 -9.39 25.58
N TYR A 368 -8.53 -9.59 26.58
CA TYR A 368 -9.97 -9.29 26.46
C TYR A 368 -10.23 -7.83 26.05
N ILE A 369 -9.45 -6.89 26.58
CA ILE A 369 -9.55 -5.48 26.20
C ILE A 369 -9.11 -5.26 24.75
N GLN A 370 -8.04 -5.90 24.28
CA GLN A 370 -7.56 -5.74 22.89
C GLN A 370 -8.45 -6.40 21.83
N HIS A 371 -9.16 -7.47 22.20
CA HIS A 371 -9.99 -8.25 21.28
C HIS A 371 -11.46 -7.84 21.28
N GLY A 372 -11.92 -7.03 22.26
CA GLY A 372 -13.32 -6.63 22.35
C GLY A 372 -13.54 -5.31 23.06
N GLY A 373 -12.91 -5.10 24.22
CA GLY A 373 -13.10 -3.89 25.02
C GLY A 373 -12.78 -2.60 24.24
N ASN A 374 -11.72 -2.60 23.44
CA ASN A 374 -11.33 -1.48 22.60
C ASN A 374 -12.37 -1.15 21.53
N THR A 375 -13.03 -2.14 20.94
CA THR A 375 -14.11 -1.96 19.96
C THR A 375 -15.32 -1.31 20.62
N LEU A 376 -15.67 -1.71 21.84
CA LEU A 376 -16.75 -1.07 22.61
C LEU A 376 -16.40 0.38 22.94
N LEU A 377 -15.15 0.67 23.34
CA LEU A 377 -14.69 2.03 23.61
C LEU A 377 -14.71 2.91 22.35
N LEU A 378 -14.29 2.38 21.20
CA LEU A 378 -14.43 3.08 19.91
C LEU A 378 -15.89 3.32 19.54
N LEU A 379 -16.78 2.35 19.79
CA LEU A 379 -18.21 2.50 19.53
C LEU A 379 -18.80 3.62 20.42
N LEU A 380 -18.43 3.67 21.70
CA LEU A 380 -18.83 4.75 22.59
C LEU A 380 -18.28 6.11 22.15
N ASP A 381 -17.00 6.18 21.72
CA ASP A 381 -16.44 7.41 21.13
C ASP A 381 -17.23 7.81 19.89
N PHE A 382 -17.55 6.84 19.02
CA PHE A 382 -18.31 7.04 17.80
C PHE A 382 -19.69 7.63 18.08
N TRP A 383 -20.42 7.12 19.08
CA TRP A 383 -21.71 7.68 19.46
C TRP A 383 -21.61 9.06 20.11
N GLY A 384 -20.53 9.32 20.85
CA GLY A 384 -20.27 10.62 21.48
C GLY A 384 -19.74 11.70 20.53
N ASN A 385 -19.16 11.31 19.40
CA ASN A 385 -18.50 12.21 18.45
C ASN A 385 -19.38 12.52 17.22
N ARG A 386 -18.87 13.39 16.33
CA ARG A 386 -19.51 13.79 15.08
C ARG A 386 -18.99 13.04 13.85
N PHE A 387 -18.19 12.00 14.04
CA PHE A 387 -17.63 11.24 12.95
C PHE A 387 -18.66 10.35 12.28
N VAL A 388 -18.47 10.14 10.98
CA VAL A 388 -19.26 9.29 10.10
C VAL A 388 -18.29 8.55 9.19
N VAL A 389 -18.55 7.27 8.97
CA VAL A 389 -17.68 6.44 8.16
C VAL A 389 -17.78 6.85 6.70
N GLN A 390 -16.63 7.13 6.08
CA GLN A 390 -16.58 7.69 4.73
C GLN A 390 -16.18 6.62 3.73
N THR A 391 -16.97 6.41 2.67
CA THR A 391 -16.70 5.40 1.63
C THR A 391 -15.30 5.54 1.00
N ARG A 392 -14.78 6.77 0.91
CA ARG A 392 -13.42 7.07 0.41
C ARG A 392 -12.30 6.46 1.25
N SER A 393 -12.56 6.10 2.50
CA SER A 393 -11.57 5.55 3.43
C SER A 393 -11.27 4.07 3.17
N VAL A 394 -12.03 3.39 2.30
CA VAL A 394 -11.85 1.96 2.00
C VAL A 394 -10.40 1.61 1.60
N VAL A 395 -9.77 2.47 0.80
CA VAL A 395 -8.38 2.25 0.36
C VAL A 395 -7.42 2.28 1.54
N ALA A 396 -7.60 3.23 2.46
CA ALA A 396 -6.75 3.34 3.65
C ALA A 396 -6.98 2.17 4.62
N VAL A 397 -8.22 1.68 4.72
CA VAL A 397 -8.57 0.48 5.50
C VAL A 397 -7.87 -0.75 4.95
N LEU A 398 -7.83 -0.94 3.62
CA LEU A 398 -7.14 -2.07 2.98
C LEU A 398 -5.61 -1.94 3.00
N LEU A 399 -5.08 -0.71 3.07
CA LEU A 399 -3.65 -0.47 3.16
C LEU A 399 -3.06 -0.95 4.49
N PHE A 400 -3.81 -0.83 5.59
CA PHE A 400 -3.33 -1.20 6.92
C PHE A 400 -2.96 -2.69 7.09
N PRO A 401 -3.81 -3.68 6.76
CA PRO A 401 -3.42 -5.09 6.84
C PRO A 401 -2.29 -5.44 5.88
N THR A 402 -2.17 -4.71 4.77
CA THR A 402 -1.07 -4.85 3.83
C THR A 402 0.26 -4.46 4.47
N ILE A 403 0.32 -3.29 5.12
CA ILE A 403 1.50 -2.82 5.87
C ILE A 403 1.86 -3.83 6.97
N TYR A 404 0.87 -4.31 7.71
CA TYR A 404 1.10 -5.32 8.74
C TYR A 404 1.62 -6.64 8.15
N GLY A 405 1.05 -7.12 7.06
CA GLY A 405 1.48 -8.35 6.37
C GLY A 405 2.94 -8.29 5.94
N VAL A 406 3.38 -7.14 5.41
CA VAL A 406 4.79 -6.89 5.09
C VAL A 406 5.64 -6.90 6.37
N PHE A 407 5.21 -6.18 7.42
CA PHE A 407 5.95 -6.12 8.68
C PHE A 407 6.13 -7.50 9.32
N VAL A 408 5.07 -8.31 9.41
CA VAL A 408 5.12 -9.62 10.06
C VAL A 408 5.94 -10.61 9.23
N TRP A 409 5.89 -10.51 7.90
CA TRP A 409 6.75 -11.28 7.02
C TRP A 409 8.23 -10.93 7.23
N ILE A 410 8.59 -9.65 7.26
CA ILE A 410 9.96 -9.20 7.60
C ILE A 410 10.36 -9.72 8.98
N SER A 411 9.46 -9.61 9.96
CA SER A 411 9.71 -10.05 11.34
C SER A 411 9.99 -11.56 11.41
N ASN A 412 9.24 -12.36 10.64
CA ASN A 412 9.42 -13.80 10.51
C ASN A 412 10.85 -14.18 10.13
N VAL A 413 11.40 -13.51 9.12
CA VAL A 413 12.73 -13.82 8.56
C VAL A 413 13.90 -13.10 9.25
N THR A 414 13.63 -12.25 10.25
CA THR A 414 14.64 -11.44 10.94
C THR A 414 14.79 -11.74 12.43
N TRP A 415 13.73 -11.58 13.23
CA TRP A 415 13.82 -11.64 14.70
C TRP A 415 12.79 -12.57 15.35
N LEU A 416 11.91 -13.18 14.57
CA LEU A 416 10.97 -14.20 15.03
C LEU A 416 11.45 -15.63 14.74
N ASP A 417 12.64 -15.82 14.19
CA ASP A 417 13.24 -17.14 13.95
C ASP A 417 12.32 -18.11 13.17
N GLY A 418 11.64 -17.60 12.13
CA GLY A 418 10.69 -18.39 11.34
C GLY A 418 9.32 -18.63 11.99
N TRP A 419 9.09 -18.11 13.20
CA TRP A 419 7.78 -18.22 13.87
C TRP A 419 6.74 -17.25 13.28
N TRP A 420 5.51 -17.75 13.13
CA TRP A 420 4.36 -16.98 12.65
C TRP A 420 3.37 -16.72 13.81
N PRO A 421 2.96 -15.47 14.04
CA PRO A 421 2.00 -15.15 15.11
C PRO A 421 0.60 -15.66 14.86
N TYR A 422 0.26 -15.93 13.59
CA TYR A 422 -1.01 -16.52 13.19
C TYR A 422 -0.75 -17.59 12.14
N TYR A 423 -1.43 -18.74 12.26
CA TYR A 423 -1.26 -19.85 11.33
C TYR A 423 -1.66 -19.45 9.89
N PHE A 424 -2.69 -18.62 9.73
CA PHE A 424 -3.15 -18.15 8.41
C PHE A 424 -2.20 -17.15 7.73
N LEU A 425 -1.13 -16.70 8.41
CA LEU A 425 -0.08 -15.89 7.79
C LEU A 425 1.09 -16.72 7.28
N LYS A 426 1.12 -18.03 7.60
CA LYS A 426 2.11 -18.94 7.06
C LYS A 426 2.06 -18.91 5.54
N THR A 427 3.17 -18.51 4.95
CA THR A 427 3.29 -18.36 3.49
C THR A 427 3.77 -19.65 2.82
N ASP A 428 4.22 -20.62 3.60
CA ASP A 428 4.68 -21.95 3.19
C ASP A 428 3.55 -22.97 3.03
N GLU A 429 2.31 -22.61 3.36
CA GLU A 429 1.13 -23.46 3.17
C GLU A 429 0.49 -23.24 1.79
N PRO A 430 0.02 -24.29 1.09
CA PRO A 430 -0.68 -24.14 -0.21
C PRO A 430 -1.93 -23.26 -0.14
N THR A 431 -2.52 -23.12 1.05
CA THR A 431 -3.69 -22.28 1.33
C THR A 431 -3.36 -20.81 1.58
N ALA A 432 -2.07 -20.42 1.64
CA ALA A 432 -1.67 -19.05 1.91
C ALA A 432 -2.33 -17.99 1.01
N PRO A 433 -2.47 -18.20 -0.33
CA PRO A 433 -3.17 -17.24 -1.18
C PRO A 433 -4.63 -17.03 -0.78
N LEU A 434 -5.34 -18.10 -0.38
CA LEU A 434 -6.72 -18.02 0.09
C LEU A 434 -6.81 -17.24 1.39
N TRP A 435 -5.84 -17.39 2.31
CA TRP A 435 -5.80 -16.60 3.52
C TRP A 435 -5.55 -15.12 3.26
N VAL A 436 -4.63 -14.78 2.35
CA VAL A 436 -4.41 -13.39 1.94
C VAL A 436 -5.69 -12.78 1.37
N LEU A 437 -6.36 -13.49 0.45
CA LEU A 437 -7.66 -13.05 -0.09
C LEU A 437 -8.72 -12.93 1.01
N GLY A 438 -8.78 -13.88 1.93
CA GLY A 438 -9.69 -13.88 3.07
C GLY A 438 -9.48 -12.70 4.01
N VAL A 439 -8.23 -12.30 4.25
CA VAL A 439 -7.90 -11.10 5.03
C VAL A 439 -8.41 -9.84 4.33
N PHE A 440 -8.16 -9.67 3.03
CA PHE A 440 -8.68 -8.51 2.28
C PHE A 440 -10.21 -8.48 2.23
N ALA A 441 -10.85 -9.62 1.96
CA ALA A 441 -12.30 -9.75 1.97
C ALA A 441 -12.90 -9.44 3.35
N GLY A 442 -12.25 -9.91 4.42
CA GLY A 442 -12.63 -9.63 5.80
C GLY A 442 -12.59 -8.13 6.12
N HIS A 443 -11.54 -7.42 5.71
CA HIS A 443 -11.45 -5.96 5.89
C HIS A 443 -12.52 -5.22 5.09
N PHE A 444 -12.80 -5.64 3.86
CA PHE A 444 -13.86 -5.06 3.05
C PHE A 444 -15.24 -5.26 3.70
N ALA A 445 -15.53 -6.46 4.20
CA ALA A 445 -16.76 -6.77 4.91
C ALA A 445 -16.88 -5.98 6.23
N ALA A 446 -15.82 -5.91 7.03
CA ALA A 446 -15.81 -5.13 8.26
C ALA A 446 -16.01 -3.62 8.01
N PHE A 447 -15.43 -3.10 6.92
CA PHE A 447 -15.68 -1.73 6.48
C PHE A 447 -17.14 -1.50 6.04
N ALA A 448 -17.74 -2.46 5.34
CA ALA A 448 -19.16 -2.40 5.00
C ALA A 448 -20.06 -2.40 6.25
N VAL A 449 -19.72 -3.19 7.28
CA VAL A 449 -20.40 -3.15 8.58
C VAL A 449 -20.23 -1.78 9.24
N ALA A 450 -19.03 -1.21 9.23
CA ALA A 450 -18.78 0.13 9.75
C ALA A 450 -19.64 1.21 9.06
N LEU A 451 -19.77 1.14 7.73
CA LEU A 451 -20.67 1.99 6.94
C LEU A 451 -22.14 1.80 7.34
N GLY A 452 -22.57 0.55 7.55
CA GLY A 452 -23.91 0.22 8.04
C GLY A 452 -24.20 0.86 9.41
N ILE A 453 -23.29 0.70 10.36
CA ILE A 453 -23.39 1.31 11.70
C ILE A 453 -23.44 2.84 11.58
N SER A 454 -22.61 3.44 10.72
CA SER A 454 -22.62 4.88 10.48
C SER A 454 -23.94 5.37 9.88
N THR A 455 -24.53 4.59 8.97
CA THR A 455 -25.83 4.90 8.37
C THR A 455 -26.93 4.87 9.43
N ILE A 456 -26.89 3.90 10.34
CA ILE A 456 -27.81 3.82 11.48
C ILE A 456 -27.65 5.04 12.39
N LYS A 457 -26.43 5.44 12.73
CA LYS A 457 -26.16 6.65 13.53
C LYS A 457 -26.76 7.89 12.87
N VAL A 458 -26.50 8.11 11.57
CA VAL A 458 -27.04 9.27 10.83
C VAL A 458 -28.56 9.33 10.89
N LYS A 459 -29.23 8.17 10.81
CA LYS A 459 -30.71 8.09 10.91
C LYS A 459 -31.23 8.34 12.33
N LEU A 460 -30.57 7.78 13.34
CA LEU A 460 -31.03 7.86 14.73
C LEU A 460 -30.65 9.16 15.43
N THR A 461 -29.54 9.77 15.04
CA THR A 461 -29.00 10.97 15.69
C THR A 461 -28.46 11.98 14.65
N PRO A 462 -29.32 12.51 13.75
CA PRO A 462 -28.92 13.47 12.73
C PRO A 462 -28.29 14.75 13.33
N GLN A 463 -28.77 15.18 14.50
CA GLN A 463 -28.20 16.30 15.29
C GLN A 463 -26.78 16.02 15.80
N LEU A 464 -26.33 14.76 15.74
CA LEU A 464 -24.98 14.35 16.07
C LEU A 464 -24.09 14.10 14.85
N CYS A 465 -24.52 14.49 13.67
CA CYS A 465 -23.72 14.42 12.45
C CYS A 465 -23.28 15.82 12.01
N PRO A 466 -22.18 15.94 11.23
CA PRO A 466 -21.77 17.23 10.68
C PRO A 466 -22.88 17.74 9.76
N VAL A 467 -23.29 18.99 9.93
CA VAL A 467 -24.30 19.61 9.07
C VAL A 467 -23.58 20.13 7.84
N VAL A 468 -24.04 19.71 6.67
CA VAL A 468 -23.64 20.31 5.39
C VAL A 468 -24.26 21.70 5.36
N GLU A 469 -23.44 22.73 5.46
CA GLU A 469 -23.92 24.09 5.23
C GLU A 469 -24.35 24.18 3.77
N GLU A 470 -25.62 24.51 3.53
CA GLU A 470 -26.05 24.89 2.19
C GLU A 470 -25.15 26.05 1.74
N PRO A 471 -24.63 26.02 0.50
CA PRO A 471 -23.91 27.16 -0.04
C PRO A 471 -24.81 28.37 0.15
N GLN A 472 -24.41 29.30 1.03
CA GLN A 472 -25.15 30.55 1.17
C GLN A 472 -25.20 31.12 -0.25
N ALA A 473 -26.41 31.20 -0.81
CA ALA A 473 -26.61 31.80 -2.12
C ALA A 473 -25.84 33.12 -2.07
N PRO A 474 -24.95 33.40 -3.04
CA PRO A 474 -24.11 34.58 -3.00
C PRO A 474 -25.04 35.73 -2.67
N VAL A 475 -24.84 36.32 -1.48
CA VAL A 475 -25.65 37.46 -1.05
C VAL A 475 -25.39 38.47 -2.16
N LEU A 476 -26.38 38.61 -3.04
CA LEU A 476 -26.39 39.64 -4.07
C LEU A 476 -26.41 40.91 -3.24
N HIS A 477 -25.22 41.39 -2.87
CA HIS A 477 -25.05 42.73 -2.38
C HIS A 477 -25.66 43.56 -3.48
N GLY A 478 -26.87 44.03 -3.24
CA GLY A 478 -27.57 44.92 -4.13
C GLY A 478 -26.61 46.05 -4.39
N ALA A 479 -25.98 46.01 -5.56
CA ALA A 479 -25.42 47.18 -6.17
C ALA A 479 -26.66 48.06 -6.37
N ALA A 480 -26.97 48.86 -5.35
CA ALA A 480 -27.78 50.04 -5.49
C ALA A 480 -27.01 50.90 -6.49
N VAL A 481 -27.28 50.68 -7.77
CA VAL A 481 -26.93 51.60 -8.84
C VAL A 481 -27.73 52.85 -8.52
N SER A 482 -27.08 53.75 -7.78
CA SER A 482 -27.47 55.14 -7.66
C SER A 482 -27.43 55.72 -9.07
N MET A 483 -28.55 55.69 -9.79
CA MET A 483 -28.74 56.55 -10.95
C MET A 483 -28.80 57.99 -10.43
N VAL A 484 -27.78 58.76 -10.80
CA VAL A 484 -27.72 60.23 -10.70
C VAL A 484 -28.54 60.82 -11.82
#